data_AF-A0A847CBY4-F1
#
_entry.id   AF-A0A847CBY4-F1
#
_cell.length_a   1.000
_cell.length_b   1.000
_cell.length_c   1.000
_cell.angle_alpha   90.00
_cell.angle_beta   90.00
_cell.angle_gamma   90.00
#
_symmetry.space_group_name_H-M   'P 1'
#
loop_
_entity.id
_entity.type
_entity.pdbx_description
1 polymer ?
#
loop_
_entity_poly.entity_id
_entity_poly.type
_entity_poly.pdbx_seq_one_letter_code
_entity_poly.pdbx_strand_id
1 'polypeptide(L)'
;TMLYSINLRIMSNKANVSFLKIDTPFSKITLFMQNNFPSIPSDWGILIFLLIFTISLKFILDLFFHTDMGLSMGALGSNEQMIISQGVNPQILRGIGICFGNGLAALAGAFAAMYNGFADVGSGTGIIVSGLASLMIGEFILRSNKISIQTLRVIIGSIVYRALMFIGRSYGYKIGLTSNDLKLITGLLIIICLLISSLQGKGDWKKHFTRRNA
;
A
#
# COMPACT_ATOMS: atom_id res chain seq x y z
N THR A 1 1.69 -5.08 21.30
CA THR A 1 1.59 -4.51 22.66
C THR A 1 2.81 -3.68 23.03
N MET A 2 4.05 -4.17 22.91
CA MET A 2 5.26 -3.36 23.19
C MET A 2 5.37 -2.09 22.33
N LEU A 3 5.14 -2.21 21.01
CA LEU A 3 5.17 -1.08 20.08
C LEU A 3 4.06 -0.04 20.35
N TYR A 4 2.93 -0.48 20.90
CA TYR A 4 1.81 0.40 21.27
C TYR A 4 2.21 1.35 22.42
N SER A 5 2.91 0.83 23.44
CA SER A 5 3.44 1.64 24.54
C SER A 5 4.48 2.65 24.08
N ILE A 6 5.36 2.25 23.14
CA ILE A 6 6.36 3.15 22.55
C ILE A 6 5.68 4.26 21.75
N ASN A 7 4.67 3.92 20.92
CA ASN A 7 3.92 4.91 20.15
C ASN A 7 3.23 5.94 21.06
N LEU A 8 2.62 5.50 22.16
CA LEU A 8 2.03 6.42 23.14
C LEU A 8 3.06 7.34 23.77
N ARG A 9 4.26 6.85 24.10
CA ARG A 9 5.33 7.68 24.66
C ARG A 9 5.79 8.75 23.67
N ILE A 10 5.93 8.40 22.40
CA ILE A 10 6.31 9.32 21.33
C ILE A 10 5.20 10.36 21.08
N MET A 11 3.93 9.95 21.18
CA MET A 11 2.75 10.82 21.03
C MET A 11 2.39 11.62 22.30
N SER A 12 3.33 11.79 23.23
CA SER A 12 3.12 12.53 24.50
C SER A 12 1.96 12.00 25.35
N ASN A 13 1.79 10.67 25.42
CA ASN A 13 0.71 9.95 26.12
C ASN A 13 -0.71 10.26 25.61
N LYS A 14 -0.86 10.80 24.40
CA LYS A 14 -2.17 11.00 23.77
C LYS A 14 -2.40 9.91 22.73
N ALA A 15 -3.59 9.32 22.74
CA ALA A 15 -3.99 8.33 21.74
C ALA A 15 -4.19 8.94 20.35
N ASN A 16 -4.59 10.21 20.29
CA ASN A 16 -4.82 10.95 19.06
C ASN A 16 -4.09 12.30 19.09
N VAL A 17 -3.33 12.58 18.04
CA VAL A 17 -2.63 13.86 17.81
C VAL A 17 -3.16 14.46 16.51
N SER A 18 -3.70 15.67 16.58
CA SER A 18 -4.20 16.38 15.39
C SER A 18 -3.11 17.23 14.74
N PHE A 19 -3.01 17.15 13.42
CA PHE A 19 -2.11 17.93 12.57
C PHE A 19 -2.80 19.11 11.89
N LEU A 20 -4.09 19.36 12.15
CA LEU A 20 -4.88 20.41 11.51
C LEU A 20 -4.36 21.83 11.76
N LYS A 21 -3.56 22.03 12.82
CA LYS A 21 -2.99 23.34 13.22
C LYS A 21 -1.48 23.45 12.96
N ILE A 22 -0.88 22.47 12.28
CA ILE A 22 0.56 22.39 12.06
C ILE A 22 0.84 22.56 10.56
N ASP A 23 1.85 23.36 10.22
CA ASP A 23 2.30 23.54 8.84
C ASP A 23 2.87 22.23 8.30
N THR A 24 2.05 21.51 7.55
CA THR A 24 2.47 20.33 6.80
C THR A 24 2.98 20.73 5.41
N PRO A 25 3.80 19.88 4.75
CA PRO A 25 4.13 20.09 3.35
C PRO A 25 2.86 20.24 2.48
N PHE A 26 1.79 19.53 2.85
CA PHE A 26 0.47 19.67 2.21
C PHE A 26 -0.16 21.06 2.42
N SER A 27 -0.02 21.66 3.60
CA SER A 27 -0.45 23.04 3.87
C SER A 27 0.29 24.04 2.96
N LYS A 28 1.61 23.90 2.83
CA LYS A 28 2.43 24.77 1.96
C LYS A 28 2.08 24.62 0.47
N ILE A 29 1.84 23.39 0.01
CA ILE A 29 1.42 23.11 -1.36
C ILE A 29 0.03 23.67 -1.64
N THR A 30 -0.88 23.58 -0.66
CA THR A 30 -2.23 24.14 -0.76
C THR A 30 -2.19 25.66 -0.90
N LEU A 31 -1.35 26.33 -0.11
CA LEU A 31 -1.17 27.78 -0.12
C LEU A 31 -0.53 28.25 -1.44
N PHE A 32 0.46 27.51 -1.97
CA PHE A 32 1.05 27.78 -3.27
C PHE A 32 0.04 27.66 -4.42
N MET A 33 -0.84 26.64 -4.39
CA MET A 33 -1.89 26.47 -5.39
C MET A 33 -2.97 27.54 -5.30
N GLN A 34 -3.38 27.95 -4.10
CA GLN A 34 -4.32 29.06 -3.91
C GLN A 34 -3.79 30.39 -4.46
N ASN A 35 -2.49 30.66 -4.30
CA ASN A 35 -1.88 31.91 -4.79
C ASN A 35 -1.72 31.95 -6.31
N ASN A 36 -1.46 30.80 -6.96
CA ASN A 36 -1.17 30.76 -8.39
C ASN A 36 -2.39 30.39 -9.26
N PHE A 37 -3.37 29.66 -8.72
CA PHE A 37 -4.57 29.20 -9.43
C PHE A 37 -5.83 29.30 -8.56
N PRO A 38 -6.40 30.51 -8.37
CA PRO A 38 -7.55 30.73 -7.48
C PRO A 38 -8.85 30.03 -7.93
N SER A 39 -8.94 29.57 -9.18
CA SER A 39 -10.13 28.90 -9.73
C SER A 39 -10.16 27.38 -9.52
N ILE A 40 -9.10 26.78 -8.97
CA ILE A 40 -9.00 25.33 -8.74
C ILE A 40 -9.18 25.05 -7.24
N PRO A 41 -10.06 24.10 -6.83
CA PRO A 41 -10.20 23.75 -5.43
C PRO A 41 -8.87 23.26 -4.85
N SER A 42 -8.53 23.71 -3.64
CA SER A 42 -7.27 23.44 -2.93
C SER A 42 -6.87 21.96 -2.89
N ASP A 43 -7.84 21.06 -2.82
CA ASP A 43 -7.63 19.61 -2.71
C ASP A 43 -6.98 18.99 -3.96
N TRP A 44 -7.15 19.63 -5.14
CA TRP A 44 -6.51 19.17 -6.37
C TRP A 44 -4.99 19.33 -6.33
N GLY A 45 -4.49 20.32 -5.58
CA GLY A 45 -3.04 20.50 -5.40
C GLY A 45 -2.39 19.32 -4.70
N ILE A 46 -3.06 18.81 -3.65
CA ILE A 46 -2.62 17.63 -2.91
C ILE A 46 -2.68 16.38 -3.80
N LEU A 47 -3.75 16.22 -4.59
CA LEU A 47 -3.91 15.10 -5.51
C LEU A 47 -2.80 15.07 -6.57
N ILE A 48 -2.54 16.20 -7.23
CA ILE A 48 -1.50 16.31 -8.26
C ILE A 48 -0.12 16.01 -7.66
N PHE A 49 0.19 16.55 -6.48
CA PHE A 49 1.44 16.25 -5.79
C PHE A 49 1.59 14.76 -5.48
N LEU A 50 0.57 14.13 -4.89
CA LEU A 50 0.59 12.70 -4.58
C LEU A 50 0.68 11.83 -5.83
N LEU A 51 0.04 12.24 -6.92
CA LEU A 51 0.10 11.54 -8.21
C LEU A 51 1.52 11.59 -8.80
N ILE A 52 2.13 12.78 -8.86
CA ILE A 52 3.52 12.97 -9.31
C ILE A 52 4.47 12.15 -8.43
N PHE A 53 4.30 12.23 -7.10
CA PHE A 53 5.10 11.50 -6.14
C PHE A 53 5.00 9.98 -6.35
N THR A 54 3.78 9.47 -6.55
CA THR A 54 3.53 8.03 -6.77
C THR A 54 4.14 7.54 -8.08
N ILE A 55 4.00 8.31 -9.17
CA ILE A 55 4.59 7.98 -10.48
C ILE A 55 6.12 8.02 -10.40
N SER A 56 6.68 9.03 -9.72
CA SER A 56 8.12 9.13 -9.49
C SER A 56 8.64 7.94 -8.68
N LEU A 57 7.97 7.58 -7.58
CA LEU A 57 8.34 6.40 -6.79
C LEU A 57 8.24 5.12 -7.60
N LYS A 58 7.19 4.94 -8.41
CA LYS A 58 7.05 3.79 -9.32
C LYS A 58 8.26 3.70 -10.26
N PHE A 59 8.65 4.81 -10.89
CA PHE A 59 9.79 4.81 -11.80
C PHE A 59 11.10 4.46 -11.09
N ILE A 60 11.33 5.03 -9.89
CA ILE A 60 12.50 4.72 -9.06
C ILE A 60 12.52 3.25 -8.65
N LEU A 61 11.38 2.68 -8.26
CA LEU A 61 11.26 1.27 -7.90
C LEU A 61 11.48 0.35 -9.09
N ASP A 62 10.90 0.68 -10.24
CA ASP A 62 11.12 -0.09 -11.47
C ASP A 62 12.61 -0.09 -11.83
N LEU A 63 13.27 1.07 -11.78
CA LEU A 63 14.72 1.16 -12.02
C LEU A 63 15.51 0.33 -11.01
N PHE A 64 15.19 0.45 -9.72
CA PHE A 64 15.84 -0.30 -8.65
C PHE A 64 15.72 -1.82 -8.88
N PHE A 65 14.55 -2.33 -9.25
CA PHE A 65 14.39 -3.76 -9.52
C PHE A 65 15.04 -4.26 -10.81
N HIS A 66 15.44 -3.36 -11.72
CA HIS A 66 16.27 -3.72 -12.88
C HIS A 66 17.77 -3.72 -12.56
N THR A 67 18.19 -3.23 -11.39
CA THR A 67 19.59 -3.30 -10.96
C THR A 67 19.98 -4.69 -10.47
N ASP A 68 21.28 -5.00 -10.48
CA ASP A 68 21.81 -6.27 -9.97
C ASP A 68 21.38 -6.54 -8.53
N MET A 69 21.32 -5.51 -7.69
CA MET A 69 20.88 -5.63 -6.30
C MET A 69 19.40 -5.98 -6.21
N GLY A 70 18.55 -5.34 -7.01
CA GLY A 70 17.11 -5.60 -7.07
C GLY A 70 16.78 -7.00 -7.59
N LEU A 71 17.47 -7.44 -8.66
CA LEU A 71 17.36 -8.80 -9.18
C LEU A 71 17.87 -9.84 -8.18
N SER A 72 18.99 -9.57 -7.51
CA SER A 72 19.52 -10.44 -6.45
C SER A 72 18.54 -10.56 -5.27
N MET A 73 17.89 -9.47 -4.86
CA MET A 73 16.84 -9.52 -3.83
C MET A 73 15.64 -10.37 -4.28
N GLY A 74 15.24 -10.27 -5.54
CA GLY A 74 14.18 -11.12 -6.10
C GLY A 74 14.57 -12.60 -6.12
N ALA A 75 15.79 -12.89 -6.57
CA ALA A 75 16.31 -14.26 -6.64
C ALA A 75 16.49 -14.90 -5.24
N LEU A 76 16.87 -14.11 -4.23
CA LEU A 76 16.94 -14.54 -2.82
C LEU A 76 15.63 -15.18 -2.33
N GLY A 77 14.48 -14.65 -2.78
CA GLY A 77 13.16 -15.19 -2.42
C GLY A 77 12.86 -16.55 -3.03
N SER A 78 13.52 -16.91 -4.14
CA SER A 78 13.32 -18.18 -4.84
C SER A 78 14.34 -19.25 -4.44
N ASN A 79 15.60 -18.87 -4.27
CA ASN A 79 16.67 -19.78 -3.88
C ASN A 79 17.84 -19.04 -3.21
N GLU A 80 18.02 -19.27 -1.91
CA GLU A 80 19.12 -18.69 -1.14
C GLU A 80 20.51 -19.21 -1.59
N GLN A 81 20.60 -20.47 -2.03
CA GLN A 81 21.86 -21.07 -2.49
C GLN A 81 22.42 -20.38 -3.75
N MET A 82 21.54 -19.88 -4.61
CA MET A 82 21.95 -19.14 -5.82
C MET A 82 22.70 -17.85 -5.43
N ILE A 83 22.22 -17.12 -4.42
CA ILE A 83 22.85 -15.87 -3.97
C ILE A 83 24.20 -16.13 -3.31
N ILE A 84 24.31 -17.23 -2.55
CA ILE A 84 25.57 -17.65 -1.94
C ILE A 84 26.61 -17.99 -3.04
N SER A 85 26.19 -18.67 -4.11
CA SER A 85 27.09 -18.99 -5.24
C SER A 85 27.56 -17.76 -6.02
N GLN A 86 26.82 -16.66 -5.96
CA GLN A 86 27.16 -15.36 -6.55
C GLN A 86 28.04 -14.50 -5.62
N GLY A 87 28.45 -15.03 -4.45
CA GLY A 87 29.35 -14.34 -3.52
C GLY A 87 28.69 -13.22 -2.70
N VAL A 88 27.37 -13.12 -2.70
CA VAL A 88 26.62 -12.11 -1.93
C VAL A 88 26.10 -12.72 -0.63
N ASN A 89 26.23 -12.00 0.48
CA ASN A 89 25.74 -12.45 1.78
C ASN A 89 24.19 -12.34 1.85
N PRO A 90 23.45 -13.46 2.00
CA PRO A 90 21.99 -13.45 2.05
C PRO A 90 21.40 -12.67 3.24
N GLN A 91 22.07 -12.67 4.39
CA GLN A 91 21.61 -12.02 5.61
C GLN A 91 21.62 -10.50 5.46
N ILE A 92 22.70 -9.93 4.88
CA ILE A 92 22.79 -8.50 4.58
C ILE A 92 21.72 -8.11 3.56
N LEU A 93 21.60 -8.89 2.47
CA LEU A 93 20.63 -8.61 1.41
C LEU A 93 19.18 -8.66 1.93
N ARG A 94 18.85 -9.63 2.79
CA ARG A 94 17.56 -9.74 3.48
C ARG A 94 17.31 -8.56 4.41
N GLY A 95 18.31 -8.16 5.19
CA GLY A 95 18.22 -7.01 6.09
C GLY A 95 17.89 -5.72 5.34
N ILE A 96 18.59 -5.45 4.24
CA ILE A 96 18.35 -4.28 3.39
C ILE A 96 16.93 -4.31 2.83
N GLY A 97 16.45 -5.45 2.34
CA GLY A 97 15.09 -5.60 1.82
C GLY A 97 14.01 -5.30 2.88
N ILE A 98 14.18 -5.81 4.11
CA ILE A 98 13.24 -5.55 5.22
C ILE A 98 13.25 -4.07 5.61
N CYS A 99 14.43 -3.45 5.73
CA CYS A 99 14.55 -2.02 6.03
C CYS A 99 13.90 -1.15 4.95
N PHE A 100 14.14 -1.48 3.67
CA PHE A 100 13.58 -0.76 2.53
C PHE A 100 12.05 -0.86 2.50
N GLY A 101 11.49 -2.06 2.65
CA GLY A 101 10.04 -2.28 2.68
C GLY A 101 9.35 -1.56 3.85
N ASN A 102 9.94 -1.65 5.06
CA ASN A 102 9.42 -0.96 6.23
C ASN A 102 9.52 0.57 6.11
N GLY A 103 10.59 1.07 5.47
CA GLY A 103 10.75 2.50 5.18
C GLY A 103 9.63 3.04 4.28
N LEU A 104 9.31 2.32 3.20
CA LEU A 104 8.19 2.68 2.30
C LEU A 104 6.84 2.61 3.02
N ALA A 105 6.62 1.60 3.87
CA ALA A 105 5.40 1.48 4.68
C ALA A 105 5.26 2.63 5.69
N ALA A 106 6.35 3.02 6.36
CA ALA A 106 6.38 4.15 7.28
C ALA A 106 6.09 5.48 6.57
N LEU A 107 6.67 5.67 5.38
CA LEU A 107 6.42 6.84 4.54
C LEU A 107 4.94 6.94 4.11
N ALA A 108 4.35 5.83 3.65
CA ALA A 108 2.93 5.76 3.34
C ALA A 108 2.07 6.08 4.57
N GLY A 109 2.47 5.58 5.74
CA GLY A 109 1.86 5.89 7.04
C GLY A 109 1.86 7.39 7.35
N ALA A 110 3.00 8.05 7.15
CA ALA A 110 3.16 9.47 7.37
C ALA A 110 2.27 10.31 6.44
N PHE A 111 2.25 10.00 5.13
CA PHE A 111 1.37 10.72 4.19
C PHE A 111 -0.10 10.51 4.49
N ALA A 112 -0.51 9.30 4.87
CA ALA A 112 -1.88 9.04 5.28
C ALA A 112 -2.27 9.83 6.53
N ALA A 113 -1.41 9.92 7.54
CA ALA A 113 -1.68 10.69 8.75
C ALA A 113 -1.80 12.20 8.46
N MET A 114 -0.93 12.72 7.59
CA MET A 114 -0.99 14.11 7.15
C MET A 114 -2.24 14.41 6.32
N TYR A 115 -2.65 13.51 5.41
CA TYR A 115 -3.88 13.67 4.62
C TYR A 115 -5.15 13.60 5.48
N ASN A 116 -5.19 12.73 6.49
CA ASN A 116 -6.32 12.67 7.41
C ASN A 116 -6.34 13.83 8.42
N GLY A 117 -5.22 14.56 8.60
CA GLY A 117 -5.12 15.67 9.55
C GLY A 117 -5.01 15.23 11.02
N PHE A 118 -4.83 13.94 11.29
CA PHE A 118 -4.60 13.39 12.63
C PHE A 118 -3.88 12.03 12.56
N ALA A 119 -3.11 11.71 13.61
CA ALA A 119 -2.55 10.39 13.84
C ALA A 119 -3.15 9.79 15.10
N ASP A 120 -3.66 8.56 14.95
CA ASP A 120 -4.07 7.70 16.06
C ASP A 120 -3.07 6.55 16.21
N VAL A 121 -2.86 6.05 17.44
CA VAL A 121 -1.93 4.93 17.70
C VAL A 121 -2.28 3.67 16.90
N GLY A 122 -3.57 3.45 16.61
CA GLY A 122 -4.09 2.35 15.80
C GLY A 122 -4.15 2.65 14.29
N SER A 123 -3.84 3.87 13.85
CA SER A 123 -3.95 4.23 12.42
C SER A 123 -3.01 3.41 11.52
N GLY A 124 -1.82 3.05 12.02
CA GLY A 124 -0.82 2.29 11.28
C GLY A 124 -1.29 0.89 10.87
N THR A 125 -1.99 0.17 11.75
CA THR A 125 -2.51 -1.17 11.43
C THR A 125 -3.57 -1.09 10.33
N GLY A 126 -4.44 -0.08 10.37
CA GLY A 126 -5.44 0.17 9.33
C GLY A 126 -4.80 0.44 7.97
N ILE A 127 -3.72 1.23 7.93
CA ILE A 127 -2.99 1.55 6.70
C ILE A 127 -2.36 0.30 6.10
N ILE A 128 -1.69 -0.54 6.92
CA ILE A 128 -1.09 -1.81 6.45
C ILE A 128 -2.15 -2.75 5.89
N VAL A 129 -3.27 -2.95 6.62
CA VAL A 129 -4.36 -3.83 6.17
C VAL A 129 -4.97 -3.33 4.86
N SER A 130 -5.21 -2.02 4.74
CA SER A 130 -5.73 -1.44 3.50
C SER A 130 -4.74 -1.55 2.32
N GLY A 131 -3.44 -1.42 2.59
CA GLY A 131 -2.38 -1.59 1.60
C GLY A 131 -2.32 -3.03 1.09
N LEU A 132 -2.32 -4.01 1.99
CA LEU A 132 -2.37 -5.43 1.62
C LEU A 132 -3.63 -5.76 0.82
N ALA A 133 -4.80 -5.25 1.24
CA ALA A 133 -6.04 -5.44 0.49
C ALA A 133 -5.95 -4.90 -0.95
N SER A 134 -5.38 -3.71 -1.14
CA SER A 134 -5.18 -3.13 -2.47
C SER A 134 -4.20 -3.92 -3.34
N LEU A 135 -3.13 -4.46 -2.75
CA LEU A 135 -2.18 -5.33 -3.44
C LEU A 135 -2.87 -6.60 -3.94
N MET A 136 -3.65 -7.25 -3.08
CA MET A 136 -4.35 -8.50 -3.42
C MET A 136 -5.39 -8.29 -4.52
N ILE A 137 -6.15 -7.19 -4.47
CA ILE A 137 -7.09 -6.83 -5.54
C ILE A 137 -6.34 -6.58 -6.85
N GLY A 138 -5.20 -5.89 -6.82
CA GLY A 138 -4.37 -5.66 -8.00
C GLY A 138 -3.82 -6.95 -8.62
N GLU A 139 -3.40 -7.90 -7.78
CA GLU A 139 -2.92 -9.22 -8.20
C GLU A 139 -4.03 -10.06 -8.87
N PHE A 140 -5.28 -9.92 -8.40
CA PHE A 140 -6.43 -10.58 -8.99
C PHE A 140 -6.76 -10.07 -10.41
N ILE A 141 -6.61 -8.77 -10.67
CA ILE A 141 -7.01 -8.15 -11.95
C ILE A 141 -6.01 -8.45 -13.06
N LEU A 142 -4.70 -8.36 -12.80
CA LEU A 142 -3.68 -8.63 -13.79
C LEU A 142 -2.75 -9.73 -13.28
N ARG A 143 -2.56 -10.78 -14.07
CA ARG A 143 -1.61 -11.85 -13.75
C ARG A 143 -0.51 -11.92 -14.78
N SER A 144 0.71 -11.64 -14.35
CA SER A 144 1.92 -11.67 -15.17
C SER A 144 3.18 -11.70 -14.28
N ASN A 145 4.30 -12.16 -14.83
CA ASN A 145 5.55 -12.32 -14.09
C ASN A 145 6.55 -11.17 -14.34
N LYS A 146 6.18 -10.14 -15.12
CA LYS A 146 7.06 -8.98 -15.37
C LYS A 146 7.02 -8.02 -14.18
N ILE A 147 8.19 -7.63 -13.66
CA ILE A 147 8.33 -6.77 -12.48
C ILE A 147 7.60 -5.43 -12.67
N SER A 148 7.77 -4.77 -13.81
CA SER A 148 7.05 -3.50 -14.09
C SER A 148 5.53 -3.64 -14.14
N ILE A 149 5.01 -4.82 -14.48
CA ILE A 149 3.56 -5.08 -14.47
C ILE A 149 3.12 -5.40 -13.03
N GLN A 150 3.98 -5.97 -12.20
CA GLN A 150 3.69 -6.20 -10.78
C GLN A 150 3.59 -4.89 -10.00
N THR A 151 4.46 -3.90 -10.25
CA THR A 151 4.37 -2.57 -9.60
C THR A 151 3.13 -1.80 -10.05
N LEU A 152 2.79 -1.86 -11.35
CA LEU A 152 1.57 -1.24 -11.90
C LEU A 152 0.28 -1.85 -11.35
N ARG A 153 0.26 -3.16 -11.07
CA ARG A 153 -0.90 -3.84 -10.47
C ARG A 153 -1.32 -3.24 -9.15
N VAL A 154 -0.36 -2.92 -8.29
CA VAL A 154 -0.68 -2.38 -6.96
C VAL A 154 -1.35 -1.01 -7.09
N ILE A 155 -0.89 -0.20 -8.04
CA ILE A 155 -1.49 1.11 -8.33
C ILE A 155 -2.94 0.93 -8.80
N ILE A 156 -3.17 0.06 -9.78
CA ILE A 156 -4.52 -0.24 -10.30
C ILE A 156 -5.42 -0.82 -9.18
N GLY A 157 -4.89 -1.76 -8.40
CA GLY A 157 -5.56 -2.38 -7.27
C GLY A 157 -5.95 -1.37 -6.19
N SER A 158 -5.12 -0.36 -5.93
CA SER A 158 -5.42 0.72 -4.99
C SER A 158 -6.57 1.60 -5.46
N ILE A 159 -6.63 1.92 -6.75
CA ILE A 159 -7.71 2.70 -7.36
C ILE A 159 -9.02 1.90 -7.28
N VAL A 160 -8.99 0.62 -7.66
CA VAL A 160 -10.16 -0.25 -7.61
C VAL A 160 -10.63 -0.47 -6.18
N TYR A 161 -9.72 -0.72 -5.25
CA TYR A 161 -10.05 -0.83 -3.82
C TYR A 161 -10.75 0.44 -3.35
N ARG A 162 -10.22 1.63 -3.66
CA ARG A 162 -10.85 2.89 -3.26
C ARG A 162 -12.20 3.12 -3.93
N ALA A 163 -12.36 2.74 -5.19
CA ALA A 163 -13.65 2.79 -5.90
C ALA A 163 -14.69 1.87 -5.25
N LEU A 164 -14.32 0.63 -4.90
CA LEU A 164 -15.18 -0.31 -4.19
C LEU A 164 -15.59 0.23 -2.81
N MET A 165 -14.65 0.81 -2.07
CA MET A 165 -14.93 1.46 -0.79
C MET A 165 -15.90 2.63 -0.95
N PHE A 166 -15.70 3.46 -1.98
CA PHE A 166 -16.57 4.61 -2.27
C PHE A 166 -18.00 4.17 -2.62
N ILE A 167 -18.14 3.17 -3.50
CA ILE A 167 -19.42 2.56 -3.86
C ILE A 167 -20.08 1.99 -2.59
N GLY A 168 -19.36 1.19 -1.80
CA GLY A 168 -19.86 0.63 -0.55
C GLY A 168 -20.38 1.71 0.42
N ARG A 169 -19.68 2.85 0.53
CA ARG A 169 -20.13 4.01 1.33
C ARG A 169 -21.37 4.66 0.75
N SER A 170 -21.42 4.89 -0.56
CA SER A 170 -22.55 5.55 -1.21
C SER A 170 -23.84 4.74 -1.15
N TYR A 171 -23.75 3.42 -1.30
CA TYR A 171 -24.90 2.52 -1.14
C TYR A 171 -25.24 2.31 0.34
N GLY A 172 -24.24 2.25 1.22
CA GLY A 172 -24.45 2.07 2.65
C GLY A 172 -25.17 3.24 3.32
N TYR A 173 -24.88 4.48 2.90
CA TYR A 173 -25.57 5.67 3.42
C TYR A 173 -27.07 5.67 3.08
N LYS A 174 -27.48 5.10 1.93
CA LYS A 174 -28.89 4.96 1.55
C LYS A 174 -29.68 3.98 2.44
N ILE A 175 -28.98 3.08 3.12
CA ILE A 175 -29.56 2.06 4.03
C ILE A 175 -29.50 2.54 5.49
N GLY A 176 -28.93 3.72 5.78
CA GLY A 176 -28.80 4.26 7.13
C GLY A 176 -27.67 3.64 7.97
N LEU A 177 -26.67 3.04 7.31
CA LEU A 177 -25.56 2.38 8.00
C LEU A 177 -24.63 3.39 8.69
N THR A 178 -24.20 3.05 9.91
CA THR A 178 -23.28 3.86 10.71
C THR A 178 -21.84 3.68 10.24
N SER A 179 -20.96 4.65 10.52
CA SER A 179 -19.52 4.60 10.12
C SER A 179 -18.76 3.36 10.59
N ASN A 180 -19.24 2.67 11.63
CA ASN A 180 -18.66 1.42 12.11
C ASN A 180 -19.02 0.24 11.21
N ASP A 181 -20.23 0.21 10.66
CA ASP A 181 -20.71 -0.85 9.76
C ASP A 181 -20.01 -0.80 8.41
N LEU A 182 -19.57 0.40 8.00
CA LEU A 182 -18.70 0.56 6.84
C LEU A 182 -17.38 -0.20 7.01
N LYS A 183 -16.77 -0.21 8.20
CA LYS A 183 -15.57 -1.02 8.44
C LYS A 183 -15.87 -2.51 8.29
N LEU A 184 -17.04 -2.95 8.76
CA LEU A 184 -17.52 -4.34 8.67
C LEU A 184 -17.72 -4.77 7.21
N ILE A 185 -18.39 -3.94 6.40
CA ILE A 185 -18.56 -4.15 4.95
C ILE A 185 -17.21 -4.28 4.25
N THR A 186 -16.24 -3.46 4.64
CA THR A 186 -14.92 -3.46 3.99
C THR A 186 -14.10 -4.69 4.37
N GLY A 187 -14.23 -5.17 5.60
CA GLY A 187 -13.71 -6.47 6.01
C GLY A 187 -14.37 -7.62 5.24
N LEU A 188 -15.70 -7.60 5.08
CA LEU A 188 -16.43 -8.61 4.32
C LEU A 188 -16.00 -8.64 2.85
N LEU A 189 -15.84 -7.47 2.22
CA LEU A 189 -15.37 -7.34 0.84
C LEU A 189 -13.98 -7.93 0.66
N ILE A 190 -13.06 -7.69 1.60
CA ILE A 190 -11.72 -8.30 1.60
C ILE A 190 -11.84 -9.83 1.74
N ILE A 191 -12.68 -10.34 2.64
CA ILE A 191 -12.91 -11.79 2.82
C ILE A 191 -13.43 -12.43 1.54
N ILE A 192 -14.40 -11.81 0.87
CA ILE A 192 -14.95 -12.30 -0.40
C ILE A 192 -13.86 -12.30 -1.48
N CYS A 193 -13.09 -11.23 -1.59
CA CYS A 193 -11.98 -11.14 -2.55
C CYS A 193 -10.92 -12.23 -2.30
N LEU A 194 -10.61 -12.51 -1.04
CA LEU A 194 -9.70 -13.59 -0.63
C LEU A 194 -10.24 -14.97 -1.00
N LEU A 195 -11.53 -15.23 -0.75
CA LEU A 195 -12.18 -16.50 -1.10
C LEU A 195 -12.09 -16.75 -2.61
N ILE A 196 -12.44 -15.74 -3.41
CA ILE A 196 -12.38 -15.82 -4.88
C ILE A 196 -10.93 -16.05 -5.35
N SER A 197 -9.96 -15.30 -4.81
CA SER A 197 -8.55 -15.45 -5.15
C SER A 197 -8.02 -16.84 -4.80
N SER A 198 -8.38 -17.40 -3.64
CA SER A 198 -7.92 -18.71 -3.18
C SER A 198 -8.47 -19.86 -4.02
N LEU A 199 -9.71 -19.74 -4.51
CA LEU A 199 -10.36 -20.75 -5.35
C LEU A 199 -9.71 -20.84 -6.74
N GLN A 200 -9.27 -19.71 -7.30
CA GLN A 200 -8.56 -19.69 -8.58
C GLN A 200 -7.13 -20.25 -8.47
N GLY A 201 -6.42 -20.00 -7.37
CA GLY A 201 -5.10 -20.59 -7.11
C GLY A 201 -5.11 -22.14 -7.08
N LYS A 202 -6.19 -22.74 -6.59
CA LYS A 202 -6.40 -24.20 -6.65
C LYS A 202 -6.69 -24.72 -8.08
N GLY A 203 -7.32 -23.92 -8.93
CA GLY A 203 -7.60 -24.28 -10.33
C GLY A 203 -6.33 -24.47 -11.16
N ASP A 204 -5.30 -23.67 -10.89
CA ASP A 204 -4.01 -23.77 -11.60
C ASP A 204 -3.09 -24.88 -11.09
N TRP A 205 -3.17 -25.21 -9.79
CA TRP A 205 -2.48 -26.39 -9.24
C TRP A 205 -2.97 -27.69 -9.90
N LYS A 206 -4.27 -27.82 -10.18
CA LYS A 206 -4.82 -28.98 -10.90
C LYS A 206 -4.36 -29.06 -12.36
N LYS A 207 -4.23 -27.92 -13.06
CA LYS A 207 -3.74 -27.86 -14.45
C LYS A 207 -2.25 -28.17 -14.58
N HIS A 208 -1.45 -27.80 -13.59
CA HIS A 208 -0.01 -28.10 -13.57
C HIS A 208 0.28 -29.60 -13.33
N PHE A 209 -0.52 -30.29 -12.52
CA PHE A 209 -0.37 -31.74 -12.31
C PHE A 209 -0.90 -32.59 -13.48
N THR A 210 -1.96 -32.16 -14.17
CA THR A 210 -2.48 -32.88 -15.34
C THR A 210 -1.56 -32.80 -16.56
N ARG A 211 -0.68 -31.79 -16.65
CA ARG A 211 0.34 -31.69 -17.70
C ARG A 211 1.63 -32.51 -17.46
N ARG A 212 1.87 -33.01 -16.25
CA ARG A 212 3.02 -33.90 -15.95
C ARG A 212 2.67 -35.38 -16.08
N ASN A 213 1.39 -35.72 -16.21
CA ASN A 213 0.87 -37.09 -16.33
C ASN A 213 0.28 -37.38 -17.72
N ALA A 214 0.58 -36.54 -18.72
CA ALA A 214 0.21 -36.73 -20.12
C ALA A 214 1.49 -36.77 -20.97
#